data_AF-A0A7X0GWQ3-F1
#
_entry.id   AF-A0A7X0GWQ3-F1
#
_cell.length_a   1.000
_cell.length_b   1.000
_cell.length_c   1.000
_cell.angle_alpha   90.00
_cell.angle_beta   90.00
_cell.angle_gamma   90.00
#
_symmetry.space_group_name_H-M   'P 1'
#
loop_
_entity.id
_entity.type
_entity.pdbx_description
1 polymer ?
#
loop_
_entity_poly.entity_id
_entity_poly.type
_entity_poly.pdbx_seq_one_letter_code
_entity_poly.pdbx_strand_id
1 'polypeptide(L)'
;MDCGGRMESAHVDYAAKGTRDAKGTASKVADRWCIPLSETCHALQHRKGWPWFEQHILGGQGRAEMMAAEYWRLWPGRVAWENKHG
;
A
#
# COMPACT_ATOMS: atom_id res chain seq x y z
N MET A 1 -12.84 16.95 -1.06
CA MET A 1 -12.22 16.12 0.00
C MET A 1 -10.75 16.38 -0.11
N ASP A 2 -10.16 16.99 0.91
CA ASP A 2 -8.78 17.44 0.80
C ASP A 2 -7.83 16.31 1.20
N CYS A 3 -6.90 15.98 0.29
CA CYS A 3 -5.75 15.16 0.61
C CYS A 3 -4.75 16.04 1.37
N GLY A 4 -4.41 15.70 2.61
CA GLY A 4 -3.58 16.57 3.45
C GLY A 4 -2.94 15.84 4.62
N GLY A 5 -1.95 16.49 5.23
CA GLY A 5 -1.15 15.95 6.33
C GLY A 5 0.16 15.33 5.86
N ARG A 6 0.86 14.64 6.78
CA ARG A 6 2.13 13.97 6.45
C ARG A 6 1.89 12.78 5.52
N MET A 7 2.92 12.38 4.78
CA MET A 7 2.87 11.15 3.99
C MET A 7 3.14 9.95 4.90
N GLU A 8 2.32 8.92 4.77
CA GLU A 8 2.37 7.68 5.54
C GLU A 8 2.43 6.47 4.61
N SER A 9 3.06 5.39 5.09
CA SER A 9 3.10 4.11 4.39
C SER A 9 1.83 3.32 4.68
N ALA A 10 1.01 3.07 3.67
CA ALA A 10 -0.22 2.31 3.80
C ALA A 10 -0.06 0.92 3.15
N HIS A 11 -0.11 -0.12 3.97
CA HIS A 11 -0.06 -1.52 3.53
C HIS A 11 -1.37 -1.92 2.82
N VAL A 12 -1.27 -2.34 1.56
CA VAL A 12 -2.38 -2.93 0.79
C VAL A 12 -2.60 -4.35 1.29
N ASP A 13 -3.42 -4.50 2.33
CA ASP A 13 -3.41 -5.68 3.20
C ASP A 13 -4.04 -6.94 2.59
N TYR A 14 -4.73 -6.82 1.46
CA TYR A 14 -5.24 -7.93 0.66
C TYR A 14 -4.31 -8.32 -0.51
N ALA A 15 -3.23 -7.56 -0.75
CA ALA A 15 -2.33 -7.81 -1.88
C ALA A 15 -1.58 -9.14 -1.74
N ALA A 16 -1.11 -9.66 -2.87
CA ALA A 16 -0.22 -10.83 -2.94
C ALA A 16 -0.80 -12.12 -2.34
N LYS A 17 -2.13 -12.21 -2.20
CA LYS A 17 -2.81 -13.35 -1.61
C LYS A 17 -2.37 -14.66 -2.28
N GLY A 18 -1.98 -15.64 -1.46
CA GLY A 18 -1.47 -16.93 -1.94
C GLY A 18 0.05 -16.97 -2.21
N THR A 19 0.76 -15.88 -1.93
CA THR A 19 2.23 -15.84 -1.97
C THR A 19 2.81 -15.68 -0.55
N ARG A 20 4.14 -15.82 -0.42
CA ARG A 20 4.86 -15.56 0.83
C ARG A 20 4.79 -14.09 1.28
N ASP A 21 4.44 -13.17 0.38
CA ASP A 21 4.40 -11.74 0.65
C ASP A 21 3.04 -11.31 1.21
N ALA A 22 2.05 -12.22 1.24
CA ALA A 22 0.71 -11.96 1.75
C ALA A 22 0.71 -11.70 3.26
N LYS A 23 -0.26 -10.90 3.72
CA LYS A 23 -0.55 -10.75 5.15
C LYS A 23 -0.90 -12.11 5.76
N GLY A 24 -0.21 -12.46 6.85
CA GLY A 24 -0.52 -13.64 7.66
C GLY A 24 -1.39 -13.31 8.87
N THR A 25 -1.70 -14.33 9.68
CA THR A 25 -2.53 -14.19 10.89
C THR A 25 -1.93 -13.24 11.93
N ALA A 26 -0.60 -13.16 12.01
CA ALA A 26 0.14 -12.30 12.94
C ALA A 26 1.22 -11.44 12.25
N SER A 27 1.27 -11.45 10.92
CA SER A 27 2.23 -10.68 10.14
C SER A 27 1.52 -9.63 9.29
N LYS A 28 2.26 -8.58 8.92
CA LYS A 28 1.81 -7.63 7.90
C LYS A 28 2.13 -8.18 6.51
N VAL A 29 1.47 -7.63 5.49
CA VAL A 29 1.88 -7.82 4.10
C VAL A 29 3.28 -7.26 3.92
N ALA A 30 4.08 -7.81 2.99
CA ALA A 30 5.44 -7.33 2.76
C ALA A 30 5.47 -5.85 2.35
N ASP A 31 6.54 -5.14 2.72
CA ASP A 31 6.65 -3.68 2.52
C ASP A 31 6.62 -3.23 1.05
N ARG A 32 6.92 -4.15 0.12
CA ARG A 32 6.74 -3.92 -1.33
C ARG A 32 5.28 -3.72 -1.75
N TRP A 33 4.33 -4.04 -0.89
CA TRP A 33 2.89 -3.85 -1.09
C TRP A 33 2.36 -2.63 -0.34
N CYS A 34 3.22 -1.63 -0.09
CA CYS A 34 2.85 -0.34 0.47
C CYS A 34 2.70 0.73 -0.61
N ILE A 35 1.74 1.64 -0.40
CA ILE A 35 1.64 2.89 -1.16
C ILE A 35 1.75 4.11 -0.23
N PRO A 36 2.30 5.22 -0.70
CA PRO A 36 2.31 6.46 0.05
C PRO A 36 0.91 7.11 0.03
N LEU A 37 0.32 7.34 1.20
CA LEU A 37 -0.94 8.08 1.35
C LEU A 37 -0.71 9.32 2.22
N SER A 38 -1.42 10.40 1.95
CA SER A 38 -1.53 11.48 2.95
C SER A 38 -2.24 10.95 4.19
N GLU A 39 -1.92 11.47 5.37
CA GLU A 39 -2.54 11.11 6.65
C GLU A 39 -4.08 11.10 6.57
N THR A 40 -4.67 12.11 5.93
CA THR A 40 -6.12 12.19 5.74
C THR A 40 -6.65 11.04 4.85
N CYS A 41 -5.93 10.71 3.78
CA CYS A 41 -6.28 9.58 2.92
C CYS A 41 -6.10 8.24 3.63
N HIS A 42 -5.07 8.09 4.45
CA HIS A 42 -4.79 6.87 5.19
C HIS A 42 -5.86 6.63 6.27
N ALA A 43 -6.23 7.67 7.01
CA ALA A 43 -7.34 7.62 7.96
C ALA A 43 -8.68 7.26 7.28
N LEU A 44 -8.93 7.83 6.09
CA LEU A 44 -10.12 7.50 5.30
C LEU A 44 -10.11 6.04 4.84
N GLN A 45 -8.98 5.55 4.34
CA GLN A 45 -8.81 4.16 3.94
C GLN A 45 -9.08 3.23 5.13
N HIS A 46 -8.54 3.52 6.31
CA HIS A 46 -8.81 2.72 7.51
C HIS A 46 -10.29 2.71 7.90
N ARG A 47 -10.98 3.86 7.78
CA ARG A 47 -12.39 3.99 8.15
C ARG A 47 -13.33 3.30 7.15
N LYS A 48 -13.01 3.31 5.86
CA LYS A 48 -13.91 2.85 4.78
C LYS A 48 -13.53 1.50 4.18
N GLY A 49 -12.29 1.06 4.40
CA GLY A 49 -11.72 -0.14 3.80
C GLY A 49 -11.23 0.10 2.37
N TRP A 50 -10.34 -0.80 1.94
CA TRP A 50 -9.74 -0.74 0.61
C TRP A 50 -10.73 -0.78 -0.56
N PRO A 51 -11.75 -1.67 -0.60
CA PRO A 51 -12.65 -1.72 -1.76
C PRO A 51 -13.35 -0.38 -2.03
N TRP A 52 -13.79 0.31 -0.96
CA TRP A 52 -14.40 1.63 -1.09
C TRP A 52 -13.37 2.66 -1.54
N PHE A 53 -12.19 2.67 -0.90
CA PHE A 53 -11.14 3.65 -1.18
C PHE A 53 -10.62 3.54 -2.63
N GLU A 54 -10.39 2.32 -3.11
CA GLU A 54 -10.02 2.05 -4.49
C GLU A 54 -11.06 2.59 -5.48
N GLN A 55 -12.33 2.26 -5.26
CA GLN A 55 -13.41 2.65 -6.16
C GLN A 55 -13.62 4.16 -6.23
N HIS A 56 -13.51 4.86 -5.10
CA HIS A 56 -13.91 6.28 -5.00
C HIS A 56 -12.73 7.26 -5.01
N ILE A 57 -11.53 6.81 -4.66
CA ILE A 57 -10.34 7.67 -4.53
C ILE A 57 -9.27 7.31 -5.56
N LEU A 58 -8.98 6.02 -5.75
CA LEU A 58 -7.87 5.58 -6.64
C LEU A 58 -8.30 5.27 -8.09
N GLY A 59 -9.59 5.37 -8.40
CA GLY A 59 -10.10 5.22 -9.76
C GLY A 59 -10.34 3.77 -10.19
N GLY A 60 -10.70 2.88 -9.26
CA GLY A 60 -11.21 1.54 -9.55
C GLY A 60 -10.56 0.42 -8.73
N GLN A 61 -11.21 -0.75 -8.75
CA GLN A 61 -10.76 -1.95 -8.06
C GLN A 61 -9.37 -2.43 -8.54
N GLY A 62 -8.52 -2.86 -7.60
CA GLY A 62 -7.16 -3.35 -7.87
C GLY A 62 -6.11 -2.24 -8.08
N ARG A 63 -6.52 -0.97 -8.06
CA ARG A 63 -5.61 0.17 -8.24
C ARG A 63 -4.54 0.27 -7.17
N ALA A 64 -4.83 -0.04 -5.91
CA ALA A 64 -3.86 0.05 -4.84
C ALA A 64 -2.72 -0.97 -5.01
N GLU A 65 -3.06 -2.21 -5.41
CA GLU A 65 -2.06 -3.26 -5.66
C GLU A 65 -1.18 -2.92 -6.88
N MET A 66 -1.77 -2.39 -7.96
CA MET A 66 -1.02 -1.89 -9.12
C MET A 66 -0.09 -0.73 -8.74
N MET A 67 -0.58 0.23 -7.96
CA MET A 67 0.21 1.37 -7.50
C MET A 67 1.36 0.92 -6.59
N ALA A 68 1.13 -0.06 -5.71
CA ALA A 68 2.17 -0.59 -4.84
C ALA A 68 3.29 -1.25 -5.66
N ALA A 69 2.93 -2.09 -6.63
CA ALA A 69 3.89 -2.74 -7.52
C ALA A 69 4.73 -1.71 -8.30
N GLU A 70 4.08 -0.67 -8.84
CA GLU A 70 4.77 0.38 -9.60
C GLU A 70 5.64 1.26 -8.71
N TYR A 71 5.13 1.66 -7.55
CA TYR A 71 5.88 2.45 -6.57
C TYR A 71 7.13 1.71 -6.11
N TRP A 72 7.00 0.43 -5.76
CA TRP A 72 8.13 -0.42 -5.39
C TRP A 72 9.16 -0.52 -6.52
N ARG A 73 8.69 -0.73 -7.76
CA ARG A 73 9.55 -0.84 -8.94
C ARG A 73 10.36 0.44 -9.18
N LEU A 74 9.73 1.60 -9.01
CA LEU A 74 10.31 2.92 -9.28
C LEU A 74 11.12 3.48 -8.11
N TRP A 75 11.00 2.93 -6.90
CA TRP A 75 11.68 3.46 -5.73
C TRP A 75 13.22 3.35 -5.87
N PRO A 76 13.97 4.48 -5.95
CA PRO A 76 15.41 4.43 -6.16
C PRO A 76 16.17 3.75 -5.01
N GLY A 77 15.62 3.84 -3.79
CA GLY A 77 16.19 3.21 -2.59
C GLY A 77 15.95 1.71 -2.48
N ARG A 78 15.17 1.12 -3.40
CA ARG A 78 14.73 -0.29 -3.33
C ARG A 78 15.90 -1.25 -3.18
N VAL A 79 16.90 -1.17 -4.07
CA VAL A 79 18.04 -2.11 -4.07
C VAL A 79 18.82 -2.04 -2.75
N ALA A 80 19.07 -0.84 -2.24
CA ALA A 80 19.76 -0.65 -0.98
C ALA A 80 18.94 -1.17 0.22
N TRP A 81 17.61 -1.06 0.15
CA TRP A 81 16.71 -1.62 1.15
C TRP A 81 16.66 -3.14 1.08
N GLU A 82 16.52 -3.73 -0.12
CA GLU A 82 16.48 -5.18 -0.36
C GLU A 82 17.78 -5.83 0.14
N ASN A 83 18.94 -5.22 -0.09
CA ASN A 83 20.22 -5.70 0.43
C ASN A 83 20.33 -5.69 1.96
N LYS A 84 19.52 -4.90 2.66
CA LYS A 84 19.52 -4.79 4.13
C LYS A 84 18.45 -5.67 4.81
N HIS A 85 17.41 -6.04 4.08
CA HIS A 85 16.22 -6.71 4.61
C HIS A 85 15.89 -8.05 3.91
N GLY A 86 16.73 -8.47 2.97
CA GLY A 86 16.65 -9.74 2.25
C GLY A 86 17.42 -10.86 2.93
#